data_AF-A0A812JN23-F1
#
_entry.id   AF-A0A812JN23-F1
#
_cell.length_a   1.000
_cell.length_b   1.000
_cell.length_c   1.000
_cell.angle_alpha   90.00
_cell.angle_beta   90.00
_cell.angle_gamma   90.00
#
_symmetry.space_group_name_H-M   'P 1'
#
loop_
_entity.id
_entity.type
_entity.pdbx_description
1 polymer ?
#
loop_
_entity_poly.entity_id
_entity_poly.type
_entity_poly.pdbx_seq_one_letter_code
_entity_poly.pdbx_strand_id
1 'polypeptide(L)'
;MRMPCCTNQSSVPKAWQEFDDDGRMKDSNFRDRVVDVMEEFYKFTLVMREHADALVDRFSERKEVTQKGRLLTQAEKEKLKDEAAAEAAAAAVTGKK
;
A
#
# COMPACT_ATOMS: atom_id res chain seq x y z
N MET A 1 -0.45 -3.13 2.70
CA MET A 1 -0.12 -1.69 2.86
C MET A 1 -0.65 -0.95 1.63
N ARG A 2 -1.51 0.06 1.81
CA ARG A 2 -2.04 0.91 0.72
C ARG A 2 -1.58 2.36 0.93
N MET A 3 -0.28 2.53 1.16
CA MET A 3 0.32 3.84 1.47
C MET A 3 0.67 4.56 0.16
N PRO A 4 0.41 5.87 0.08
CA PRO A 4 0.95 6.67 -1.01
C PRO A 4 2.44 6.92 -0.76
N CYS A 5 3.28 6.52 -1.70
CA CYS A 5 4.73 6.70 -1.62
C CYS A 5 5.14 8.04 -2.23
N CYS A 6 6.04 8.78 -1.57
CA CYS A 6 6.67 9.95 -2.18
C CYS A 6 7.50 9.51 -3.40
N THR A 7 7.65 10.41 -4.37
CA THR A 7 8.34 10.11 -5.63
C THR A 7 9.84 10.10 -5.48
N ASN A 8 10.38 11.01 -4.67
CA ASN A 8 11.79 11.08 -4.38
C ASN A 8 12.19 9.94 -3.43
N GLN A 9 13.39 9.38 -3.68
CA GLN A 9 13.97 8.31 -2.90
C GLN A 9 15.48 8.52 -2.75
N SER A 10 16.03 8.01 -1.66
CA SER A 10 17.47 8.04 -1.39
C SER A 10 18.08 6.66 -1.55
N SER A 11 19.23 6.59 -2.24
CA SER A 11 20.06 5.40 -2.35
C SER A 11 21.50 5.81 -2.10
N VAL A 12 22.07 5.31 -1.00
CA VAL A 12 23.43 5.66 -0.54
C VAL A 12 24.37 4.49 -0.83
N PRO A 13 25.17 4.54 -1.91
CA PRO A 13 26.13 3.49 -2.22
C PRO A 13 27.26 3.49 -1.19
N LYS A 14 27.78 2.30 -0.86
CA LYS A 14 28.88 2.13 0.10
C LYS A 14 28.67 2.90 1.40
N ALA A 15 27.47 2.77 1.99
CA ALA A 15 27.03 3.55 3.14
C ALA A 15 28.08 3.66 4.27
N TRP A 16 28.87 2.61 4.53
CA TRP A 16 29.94 2.62 5.56
C TRP A 16 31.01 3.72 5.36
N GLN A 17 31.13 4.32 4.19
CA GLN A 17 32.06 5.43 3.91
C GLN A 17 31.43 6.81 4.15
N GLU A 18 30.11 6.89 4.16
CA GLU A 18 29.32 8.13 4.22
C GLU A 18 28.98 8.56 5.66
N PHE A 19 29.36 7.78 6.66
CA PHE A 19 29.22 8.12 8.08
C PHE A 19 30.57 8.39 8.73
N ASP A 20 30.60 9.29 9.70
CA ASP A 20 31.74 9.54 10.59
C ASP A 20 31.76 8.59 11.80
N ASP A 21 32.79 8.70 12.63
CA ASP A 21 32.98 7.84 13.81
C ASP A 21 31.90 8.05 14.89
N ASP A 22 31.21 9.19 14.88
CA ASP A 22 30.07 9.51 15.75
C ASP A 22 28.74 8.99 15.17
N GLY A 23 28.77 8.34 14.01
CA GLY A 23 27.59 7.79 13.34
C GLY A 23 26.72 8.85 12.64
N ARG A 24 27.24 10.06 12.41
CA ARG A 24 26.55 11.09 11.63
C ARG A 24 26.92 10.98 10.16
N MET A 25 25.95 11.28 9.31
CA MET A 25 26.19 11.31 7.87
C MET A 25 27.05 12.51 7.53
N LYS A 26 28.10 12.29 6.76
CA LYS A 26 29.03 13.32 6.29
C LYS A 26 28.30 14.33 5.39
N ASP A 27 28.89 15.51 5.24
CA ASP A 27 28.41 16.49 4.28
C ASP A 27 28.74 16.02 2.86
N SER A 28 27.74 15.44 2.19
CA SER A 28 27.87 14.85 0.85
C SER A 28 26.57 15.00 0.08
N ASN A 29 26.64 14.85 -1.25
CA ASN A 29 25.46 14.92 -2.12
C ASN A 29 24.37 13.89 -1.73
N PHE A 30 24.74 12.79 -1.05
CA PHE A 30 23.79 11.81 -0.55
C PHE A 30 23.01 12.34 0.66
N ARG A 31 23.65 13.14 1.52
CA ARG A 31 22.98 13.81 2.63
C ARG A 31 21.98 14.86 2.11
N ASP A 32 22.36 15.64 1.10
CA ASP A 32 21.45 16.58 0.45
C ASP A 32 20.22 15.86 -0.12
N ARG A 33 20.41 14.71 -0.77
CA ARG A 33 19.28 13.90 -1.26
C ARG A 33 18.38 13.40 -0.14
N VAL A 34 18.93 13.03 1.01
CA VAL A 34 18.11 12.64 2.18
C VAL A 34 17.26 13.83 2.65
N VAL A 35 17.83 15.04 2.66
CA VAL A 35 17.10 16.27 3.01
C VAL A 35 15.95 16.51 2.01
N ASP A 36 16.20 16.42 0.71
CA ASP A 36 15.17 16.58 -0.32
C ASP A 36 14.01 15.58 -0.14
N VAL A 37 14.32 14.32 0.16
CA VAL A 37 13.31 13.28 0.39
C VAL A 37 12.46 13.59 1.61
N MET A 38 13.07 14.06 2.70
CA MET A 38 12.34 14.43 3.92
C MET A 38 11.48 15.67 3.71
N GLU A 39 11.98 16.65 2.95
CA GLU A 39 11.22 17.84 2.59
C GLU A 39 9.99 17.48 1.72
N GLU A 40 10.18 16.64 0.69
CA GLU A 40 9.08 16.15 -0.14
C GLU A 40 8.08 15.33 0.67
N PHE A 41 8.55 14.42 1.54
CA PHE A 41 7.69 13.62 2.40
C PHE A 41 6.81 14.50 3.29
N TYR A 42 7.38 15.57 3.88
CA TYR A 42 6.63 16.52 4.68
C TYR A 42 5.57 17.27 3.87
N LYS A 43 5.95 17.83 2.72
CA LYS A 43 5.02 18.53 1.81
C LYS A 43 3.89 17.61 1.35
N PHE A 44 4.22 16.38 0.95
CA PHE A 44 3.25 15.39 0.51
C PHE A 44 2.29 14.99 1.64
N THR A 45 2.80 14.85 2.86
CA THR A 45 1.96 14.57 4.05
C THR A 45 0.98 15.71 4.32
N LEU A 46 1.41 16.97 4.21
CA LEU A 46 0.52 18.12 4.40
C LEU A 46 -0.64 18.13 3.40
N VAL A 47 -0.39 17.78 2.14
CA VAL A 47 -1.43 17.72 1.09
C VAL A 47 -2.35 16.52 1.31
N MET A 48 -1.80 15.34 1.59
CA MET A 48 -2.59 14.11 1.61
C MET A 48 -3.43 13.94 2.87
N ARG A 49 -2.96 14.46 4.03
CA ARG A 49 -3.64 14.25 5.31
C ARG A 49 -5.07 14.79 5.33
N GLU A 50 -5.33 15.89 4.64
CA GLU A 50 -6.66 16.54 4.62
C GLU A 50 -7.67 15.76 3.79
N HIS A 51 -7.21 14.87 2.92
CA HIS A 51 -8.04 14.08 2.02
C HIS A 51 -7.99 12.58 2.30
N ALA A 52 -7.38 12.17 3.42
CA ALA A 52 -7.15 10.77 3.75
C ALA A 52 -8.43 9.93 3.68
N ASP A 53 -9.54 10.43 4.24
CA ASP A 53 -10.84 9.75 4.25
C ASP A 53 -11.41 9.56 2.83
N ALA A 54 -11.32 10.59 2.00
CA ALA A 54 -11.77 10.53 0.62
C ALA A 54 -10.91 9.58 -0.24
N LEU A 55 -9.60 9.55 0.01
CA LEU A 55 -8.65 8.69 -0.71
C LEU A 55 -8.84 7.20 -0.37
N VAL A 56 -9.36 6.88 0.82
CA VAL A 56 -9.62 5.49 1.23
C VAL A 56 -11.06 5.04 0.99
N ASP A 57 -11.97 5.94 0.61
CA ASP A 57 -13.36 5.61 0.28
C ASP A 57 -13.50 4.97 -1.12
N ARG A 58 -13.48 3.63 -1.16
CA ARG A 58 -13.47 2.86 -2.41
C ARG A 58 -14.88 2.47 -2.86
N PHE A 59 -15.12 2.63 -4.17
CA PHE A 59 -16.38 2.22 -4.79
C PHE A 59 -16.75 0.76 -4.55
N SER A 60 -15.78 -0.16 -4.66
CA SER A 60 -16.01 -1.59 -4.44
C SER A 60 -16.46 -1.90 -3.00
N GLU A 61 -15.94 -1.16 -2.03
CA GLU A 61 -16.29 -1.29 -0.61
C GLU A 61 -17.71 -0.75 -0.35
N ARG A 62 -18.05 0.41 -0.93
CA ARG A 62 -19.43 0.94 -0.88
C ARG A 62 -20.45 -0.01 -1.50
N LYS A 63 -20.15 -0.56 -2.68
CA LYS A 63 -21.02 -1.53 -3.37
C LYS A 63 -21.25 -2.78 -2.50
N GLU A 64 -20.20 -3.27 -1.84
CA GLU A 64 -20.30 -4.43 -0.96
C GLU A 64 -21.18 -4.16 0.26
N VAL A 65 -21.05 -3.00 0.90
CA VAL A 65 -21.91 -2.60 2.03
C VAL A 65 -23.37 -2.54 1.59
N THR A 66 -23.69 -1.98 0.42
CA THR A 66 -25.06 -1.96 -0.10
C THR A 66 -25.62 -3.36 -0.33
N GLN A 67 -24.80 -4.31 -0.80
CA GLN A 67 -25.24 -5.67 -1.11
C GLN A 67 -25.35 -6.58 0.13
N LYS A 68 -24.45 -6.41 1.10
CA LYS A 68 -24.27 -7.35 2.23
C LYS A 68 -24.59 -6.73 3.59
N GLY A 69 -24.91 -5.44 3.64
CA GLY A 69 -25.14 -4.67 4.88
C GLY A 69 -23.86 -4.38 5.68
N ARG A 70 -22.72 -4.99 5.32
CA ARG A 70 -21.42 -4.81 5.98
C ARG A 70 -20.27 -5.14 5.03
N LEU A 71 -19.08 -4.63 5.35
CA LEU A 71 -17.82 -5.08 4.74
C LEU A 71 -17.44 -6.44 5.30
N LEU A 72 -17.20 -7.42 4.41
CA LEU A 72 -16.64 -8.69 4.82
C LEU A 72 -15.14 -8.57 5.07
N THR A 73 -14.68 -9.36 6.04
CA THR A 73 -13.25 -9.56 6.27
C THR A 73 -12.62 -10.26 5.07
N GLN A 74 -11.30 -10.11 4.92
CA GLN A 74 -10.55 -10.77 3.85
C GLN A 74 -10.77 -12.31 3.87
N ALA A 75 -10.78 -12.91 5.07
CA ALA A 75 -10.99 -14.33 5.26
C ALA A 75 -12.41 -14.79 4.85
N GLU A 76 -13.45 -14.01 5.13
CA GLU A 76 -14.82 -14.32 4.67
C GLU A 76 -14.94 -14.20 3.14
N LYS A 77 -14.25 -13.22 2.53
CA LYS A 77 -14.20 -13.08 1.07
C LYS A 77 -13.48 -14.25 0.41
N GLU A 78 -12.39 -14.72 1.00
CA GLU A 78 -11.64 -15.87 0.53
C GLU A 78 -12.48 -17.15 0.62
N LYS A 79 -13.13 -17.40 1.77
CA LYS A 79 -14.04 -18.55 1.92
C LYS A 79 -15.18 -18.56 0.92
N LEU A 80 -15.87 -17.44 0.72
CA LEU A 80 -16.95 -17.35 -0.28
C LEU A 80 -16.43 -17.58 -1.71
N LYS A 81 -15.20 -17.15 -1.99
CA LYS A 81 -14.57 -17.37 -3.29
C LYS A 81 -14.20 -18.84 -3.48
N ASP A 82 -13.70 -19.51 -2.44
CA ASP A 82 -13.36 -20.93 -2.45
C ASP A 82 -14.62 -21.81 -2.55
N GLU A 83 -15.68 -21.46 -1.83
CA GLU A 83 -17.00 -22.10 -1.93
C GLU A 83 -17.59 -21.95 -3.33
N ALA A 84 -17.57 -20.74 -3.90
CA ALA A 84 -18.03 -20.50 -5.26
C ALA A 84 -17.17 -21.22 -6.32
N ALA A 85 -15.85 -21.32 -6.10
CA ALA A 85 -14.96 -22.07 -6.98
C ALA A 85 -15.20 -23.57 -6.92
N ALA A 86 -15.46 -24.12 -5.72
CA ALA A 86 -15.81 -25.52 -5.53
C ALA A 86 -17.16 -25.86 -6.18
N GLU A 87 -18.16 -24.98 -6.05
CA GLU A 87 -19.48 -25.15 -6.67
C GLU A 87 -19.41 -25.07 -8.21
N ALA A 88 -18.62 -24.13 -8.75
CA ALA A 88 -18.37 -24.04 -10.19
C ALA A 88 -17.62 -25.28 -10.74
N ALA A 89 -16.65 -25.81 -10.00
CA ALA A 89 -15.94 -27.03 -10.37
C ALA A 89 -16.89 -28.25 -10.35
N ALA A 90 -17.77 -28.36 -9.35
CA ALA A 90 -18.77 -29.42 -9.27
C ALA A 90 -19.78 -29.34 -10.44
N ALA A 91 -20.26 -28.13 -10.78
CA ALA A 91 -21.16 -27.91 -11.92
C ALA A 91 -20.52 -28.32 -13.26
N ALA A 92 -19.23 -28.03 -13.47
CA ALA A 92 -18.48 -28.44 -14.66
C ALA A 92 -18.28 -29.95 -14.77
N VAL A 93 -18.18 -30.66 -13.64
CA VAL A 93 -18.12 -32.13 -13.59
C VAL A 93 -19.48 -32.75 -13.90
N THR A 94 -20.59 -32.12 -13.47
CA THR A 94 -21.96 -32.59 -13.74
C THR A 94 -22.49 -32.26 -15.15
N GLY A 95 -21.93 -31.24 -15.82
CA GLY A 95 -22.35 -30.79 -17.16
C GLY A 95 -21.75 -31.54 -18.36
N LYS A 96 -21.08 -32.68 -18.14
CA LYS A 96 -20.45 -33.50 -19.20
C LYS A 96 -21.27 -34.74 -19.61
N LYS A 97 -22.59 -34.71 -19.42
CA LYS A 97 -23.51 -35.71 -19.97
C LYS A 97 -24.48 -35.08 -20.95
#